data_AF-A7S124-F1
#
_entry.id   AF-A7S124-F1
#
_cell.length_a   1.000
_cell.length_b   1.000
_cell.length_c   1.000
_cell.angle_alpha   90.00
_cell.angle_beta   90.00
_cell.angle_gamma   90.00
#
_symmetry.space_group_name_H-M   'P 1'
#
loop_
_entity.id
_entity.type
_entity.pdbx_description
1 polymer ?
#
loop_
_entity_poly.entity_id
_entity_poly.type
_entity_poly.pdbx_seq_one_letter_code
_entity_poly.pdbx_strand_id
1 'polypeptide(L)'
;MGLASSSPNSTNSFCKILAFNLSDTLASTGKLGEEKSLPGIAAGPVPCIAVPAAGFTQRATIDPELNEIHVLSGMSKDKEKRNESVRNSFWVYDIHSNKWVCVYKNENIGQQYWNKMCNVEPCPRFAHQLVYDDSQKVHYLFGGNPGTSSPKLRLDDFWSLKLSRPSKDYVLRRCKYFIRKQRFFELTTRDPIAGMQYLQNDLSDTVAHDNVEERVEFQRLSRMLFEAPKTEESMQCEEEELSPPSNLYVGRTQLFDKLVSFFPDHMTQPKGSLVDFVTF
;
A
#
# COMPACT_ATOMS: atom_id res chain seq x y z
N MET A 1 -32.80 10.82 41.14
CA MET A 1 -31.62 11.08 41.99
C MET A 1 -30.82 9.78 42.06
N GLY A 2 -29.52 9.69 41.81
CA GLY A 2 -28.53 10.75 41.71
C GLY A 2 -27.71 10.68 40.41
N LEU A 3 -27.22 11.87 40.07
CA LEU A 3 -26.11 12.14 39.19
C LEU A 3 -24.80 11.85 39.96
N ALA A 4 -23.83 11.25 39.29
CA ALA A 4 -22.40 11.36 39.64
C ALA A 4 -21.65 11.42 38.31
N SER A 5 -21.43 12.62 37.78
CA SER A 5 -20.24 13.47 37.99
C SER A 5 -19.02 12.93 37.24
N SER A 6 -18.83 13.50 36.04
CA SER A 6 -17.60 13.48 35.25
C SER A 6 -16.41 14.06 36.00
N SER A 7 -15.22 13.48 35.80
CA SER A 7 -13.97 14.24 35.80
C SER A 7 -13.31 14.11 34.42
N PRO A 8 -12.87 15.22 33.80
CA PRO A 8 -12.30 15.25 32.47
C PRO A 8 -10.78 15.12 32.56
N ASN A 9 -10.20 14.15 31.84
CA ASN A 9 -8.83 14.20 31.31
C ASN A 9 -8.50 12.89 30.58
N SER A 10 -8.70 12.85 29.28
CA SER A 10 -7.81 12.19 28.32
C SER A 10 -8.25 12.56 26.92
N THR A 11 -7.45 13.40 26.28
CA THR A 11 -7.59 13.85 24.90
C THR A 11 -7.30 12.71 23.90
N ASN A 12 -8.15 12.63 22.87
CA ASN A 12 -7.94 12.00 21.56
C ASN A 12 -7.78 10.48 21.46
N SER A 13 -8.90 9.76 21.22
CA SER A 13 -8.86 8.45 20.54
C SER A 13 -10.23 8.04 19.94
N PHE A 14 -10.92 8.93 19.23
CA PHE A 14 -12.28 8.60 18.76
C PHE A 14 -12.35 7.98 17.35
N CYS A 15 -11.30 8.08 16.52
CA CYS A 15 -11.30 7.44 15.21
C CYS A 15 -9.87 7.15 14.74
N LYS A 16 -9.57 5.88 14.43
CA LYS A 16 -8.31 5.51 13.77
C LYS A 16 -8.48 5.65 12.26
N ILE A 17 -7.54 6.31 11.58
CA ILE A 17 -7.62 6.60 10.15
C ILE A 17 -6.78 5.59 9.38
N LEU A 18 -7.42 4.86 8.49
CA LEU A 18 -6.80 4.01 7.48
C LEU A 18 -6.92 4.72 6.12
N ALA A 19 -5.81 4.81 5.40
CA ALA A 19 -5.80 5.31 4.03
C ALA A 19 -5.17 4.24 3.14
N PHE A 20 -5.91 3.78 2.14
CA PHE A 20 -5.35 2.95 1.08
C PHE A 20 -5.13 3.82 -0.14
N ASN A 21 -3.88 3.85 -0.61
CA ASN A 21 -3.57 4.43 -1.90
C ASN A 21 -3.70 3.34 -2.96
N LEU A 22 -4.68 3.47 -3.86
CA LEU A 22 -4.98 2.46 -4.86
C LEU A 22 -3.85 2.28 -5.88
N SER A 23 -2.91 3.24 -5.99
CA SER A 23 -1.68 3.04 -6.76
C SER A 23 -0.74 2.01 -6.12
N ASP A 24 -0.71 1.94 -4.79
CA ASP A 24 0.21 1.06 -4.05
C ASP A 24 -0.33 -0.37 -4.03
N THR A 25 -1.64 -0.57 -4.19
CA THR A 25 -2.23 -1.91 -4.17
C THR A 25 -2.09 -2.69 -5.48
N LEU A 26 -1.86 -2.02 -6.62
CA LEU A 26 -1.46 -2.72 -7.86
C LEU A 26 -0.03 -3.31 -7.74
N ALA A 27 0.75 -2.89 -6.74
CA ALA A 27 2.08 -3.42 -6.47
C ALA A 27 2.10 -4.63 -5.50
N SER A 28 1.04 -4.86 -4.72
CA SER A 28 1.05 -5.80 -3.59
C SER A 28 0.59 -7.23 -3.92
N THR A 29 0.22 -7.56 -5.16
CA THR A 29 -0.25 -8.90 -5.53
C THR A 29 0.85 -9.96 -5.68
N GLY A 30 2.12 -9.66 -5.37
CA GLY A 30 3.22 -10.62 -5.53
C GLY A 30 4.25 -10.60 -4.40
N LYS A 31 4.14 -11.56 -3.47
CA LYS A 31 5.18 -12.21 -2.61
C LYS A 31 4.44 -12.95 -1.47
N LEU A 32 4.76 -14.18 -1.04
CA LEU A 32 5.73 -15.20 -1.39
C LEU A 32 5.20 -16.51 -0.74
N GLY A 33 5.31 -17.65 -1.41
CA GLY A 33 5.07 -18.96 -0.81
C GLY A 33 5.68 -20.04 -1.70
N GLU A 34 6.83 -20.57 -1.29
CA GLU A 34 7.45 -21.73 -1.94
C GLU A 34 6.48 -22.92 -1.90
N GLU A 35 6.02 -23.36 -3.06
CA GLU A 35 5.31 -24.64 -3.20
C GLU A 35 6.16 -25.56 -4.07
N LYS A 36 6.77 -26.57 -3.44
CA LYS A 36 7.36 -27.69 -4.16
C LYS A 36 6.23 -28.59 -4.66
N SER A 37 5.96 -28.57 -5.97
CA SER A 37 5.08 -29.55 -6.61
C SER A 37 5.83 -30.42 -7.63
N LEU A 38 5.70 -31.73 -7.45
CA LEU A 38 6.13 -32.81 -8.35
C LEU A 38 5.34 -32.79 -9.68
N PRO A 39 5.84 -33.43 -10.76
CA PRO A 39 5.37 -33.17 -12.12
C PRO A 39 4.08 -33.92 -12.42
N GLY A 40 3.08 -33.18 -12.90
CA GLY A 40 1.84 -33.70 -13.45
C GLY A 40 1.31 -32.71 -14.48
N ILE A 41 1.33 -33.13 -15.74
CA ILE A 41 0.94 -32.35 -16.92
C ILE A 41 -0.49 -31.80 -16.77
N ALA A 42 -0.64 -30.48 -16.73
CA ALA A 42 -1.91 -29.81 -16.98
C ALA A 42 -1.68 -28.40 -17.54
N ALA A 43 -2.49 -28.03 -18.52
CA ALA A 43 -2.44 -26.80 -19.30
C ALA A 43 -2.29 -25.54 -18.43
N GLY A 44 -1.47 -24.59 -18.92
CA GLY A 44 -1.12 -23.36 -18.20
C GLY A 44 -2.35 -22.57 -17.73
N PRO A 45 -2.29 -21.93 -16.55
CA PRO A 45 -3.44 -21.23 -16.01
C PRO A 45 -3.74 -19.98 -16.85
N VAL A 46 -4.91 -19.99 -17.48
CA VAL A 46 -5.63 -18.77 -17.86
C VAL A 46 -5.66 -17.86 -16.62
N PRO A 47 -5.36 -16.56 -16.70
CA PRO A 47 -5.36 -15.70 -15.51
C PRO A 47 -6.76 -15.70 -14.90
N CYS A 48 -6.93 -16.46 -13.82
CA CYS A 48 -8.17 -16.56 -13.09
C CYS A 48 -8.57 -15.16 -12.65
N ILE A 49 -9.77 -14.72 -13.06
CA ILE A 49 -10.35 -13.46 -12.57
C ILE A 49 -10.46 -13.59 -11.05
N ALA A 50 -9.60 -12.88 -10.32
CA ALA A 50 -9.56 -12.94 -8.87
C ALA A 50 -10.85 -12.31 -8.33
N VAL A 51 -11.64 -13.10 -7.60
CA VAL A 51 -12.88 -12.68 -6.95
C VAL A 51 -12.76 -12.83 -5.44
N PRO A 52 -13.52 -12.06 -4.63
CA PRO A 52 -13.54 -12.26 -3.19
C PRO A 52 -13.93 -13.71 -2.84
N ALA A 53 -13.22 -14.29 -1.88
CA ALA A 53 -13.51 -15.63 -1.41
C ALA A 53 -14.91 -15.70 -0.79
N ALA A 54 -15.58 -16.84 -0.97
CA ALA A 54 -16.86 -17.10 -0.33
C ALA A 54 -16.70 -17.12 1.20
N GLY A 55 -17.64 -16.47 1.90
CA GLY A 55 -17.55 -16.29 3.33
C GLY A 55 -18.86 -15.90 3.96
N PHE A 56 -18.86 -15.84 5.29
CA PHE A 56 -20.01 -15.40 6.09
C PHE A 56 -19.73 -14.01 6.65
N THR A 57 -20.81 -13.26 6.91
CA THR A 57 -20.75 -11.94 7.57
C THR A 57 -19.96 -10.85 6.83
N GLN A 58 -19.77 -11.02 5.52
CA GLN A 58 -19.21 -9.96 4.68
C GLN A 58 -20.13 -8.73 4.71
N ARG A 59 -19.53 -7.55 4.68
CA ARG A 59 -20.27 -6.29 4.57
C ARG A 59 -19.96 -5.65 3.23
N ALA A 60 -21.00 -5.15 2.59
CA ALA A 60 -20.89 -4.43 1.34
C ALA A 60 -21.46 -3.03 1.49
N THR A 61 -20.80 -2.06 0.86
CA THR A 61 -21.26 -0.69 0.68
C THR A 61 -21.19 -0.35 -0.81
N ILE A 62 -21.80 0.76 -1.22
CA ILE A 62 -21.82 1.20 -2.62
C ILE A 62 -21.43 2.67 -2.71
N ASP A 63 -20.56 3.00 -3.67
CA ASP A 63 -20.35 4.35 -4.14
C ASP A 63 -21.20 4.55 -5.42
N PRO A 64 -22.33 5.28 -5.34
CA PRO A 64 -23.22 5.46 -6.48
C PRO A 64 -22.64 6.36 -7.57
N GLU A 65 -21.74 7.29 -7.22
CA GLU A 65 -21.12 8.18 -8.21
C GLU A 65 -20.08 7.44 -9.05
N LEU A 66 -19.26 6.62 -8.41
CA LEU A 66 -18.27 5.78 -9.09
C LEU A 66 -18.89 4.50 -9.69
N ASN A 67 -20.10 4.13 -9.28
CA ASN A 67 -20.75 2.87 -9.62
C ASN A 67 -19.87 1.67 -9.21
N GLU A 68 -19.46 1.69 -7.95
CA GLU A 68 -18.58 0.68 -7.36
C GLU A 68 -19.24 0.04 -6.14
N ILE A 69 -19.20 -1.29 -6.06
CA ILE A 69 -19.57 -2.03 -4.84
C ILE A 69 -18.29 -2.35 -4.08
N HIS A 70 -18.24 -1.95 -2.82
CA HIS A 70 -17.11 -2.20 -1.94
C HIS A 70 -17.46 -3.32 -0.98
N VAL A 71 -16.58 -4.31 -0.83
CA VAL A 71 -16.81 -5.48 0.02
C VAL A 71 -15.65 -5.65 0.99
N LEU A 72 -15.93 -5.56 2.28
CA LEU A 72 -15.01 -5.98 3.34
C LEU A 72 -15.34 -7.42 3.74
N SER A 73 -14.42 -8.32 3.42
CA SER A 73 -14.49 -9.72 3.84
C SER A 73 -13.73 -9.88 5.16
N GLY A 74 -14.41 -10.50 6.14
CA GLY A 74 -13.88 -10.73 7.49
C GLY A 74 -13.67 -12.21 7.84
N MET A 75 -14.45 -13.14 7.28
CA MET A 75 -14.23 -14.58 7.41
C MET A 75 -14.25 -15.23 6.04
N SER A 76 -13.17 -15.93 5.70
CA SER A 76 -13.10 -16.75 4.49
C SER A 76 -13.14 -18.22 4.88
N LYS A 77 -13.99 -19.01 4.19
CA LYS A 77 -13.85 -20.46 4.18
C LYS A 77 -12.91 -20.82 3.05
N ASP A 78 -11.66 -21.10 3.41
CA ASP A 78 -10.76 -21.73 2.47
C ASP A 78 -11.21 -23.20 2.29
N LYS A 79 -11.49 -23.61 1.06
CA LYS A 79 -11.98 -24.97 0.78
C LYS A 79 -10.89 -26.02 0.97
N GLU A 80 -9.63 -25.63 0.84
CA GLU A 80 -8.47 -26.54 0.91
C GLU A 80 -7.96 -26.71 2.34
N LYS A 81 -8.07 -25.66 3.16
CA LYS A 81 -7.70 -25.69 4.57
C LYS A 81 -8.96 -25.79 5.41
N ARG A 82 -9.15 -26.92 6.12
CA ARG A 82 -10.26 -27.15 7.08
C ARG A 82 -10.40 -26.10 8.20
N ASN A 83 -9.56 -25.07 8.23
CA ASN A 83 -9.58 -24.02 9.24
C ASN A 83 -10.24 -22.75 8.68
N GLU A 84 -11.37 -22.38 9.29
CA GLU A 84 -11.96 -21.05 9.12
C GLU A 84 -10.95 -20.01 9.61
N SER A 85 -10.47 -19.15 8.73
CA SER A 85 -9.55 -18.07 9.10
C SER A 85 -10.22 -16.72 8.90
N VAL A 86 -10.27 -15.95 9.98
CA VAL A 86 -10.74 -14.56 9.97
C VAL A 86 -9.61 -13.75 9.34
N ARG A 87 -9.85 -13.14 8.18
CA ARG A 87 -8.88 -12.33 7.44
C ARG A 87 -9.57 -11.09 6.91
N ASN A 88 -8.88 -9.96 6.94
CA ASN A 88 -9.38 -8.74 6.32
C ASN A 88 -8.92 -8.71 4.86
N SER A 89 -9.88 -8.62 3.95
CA SER A 89 -9.63 -8.21 2.57
C SER A 89 -10.71 -7.26 2.12
N PHE A 90 -10.32 -6.21 1.40
CA PHE A 90 -11.21 -5.21 0.85
C PHE A 90 -11.19 -5.33 -0.66
N TRP A 91 -12.38 -5.45 -1.24
CA TRP A 91 -12.58 -5.67 -2.66
C TRP A 91 -13.46 -4.57 -3.22
N VAL A 92 -13.17 -4.17 -4.45
CA VAL A 92 -13.98 -3.23 -5.22
C VAL A 92 -14.46 -3.95 -6.46
N TYR A 93 -15.77 -3.90 -6.69
CA TYR A 93 -16.39 -4.33 -7.92
C TYR A 93 -16.85 -3.11 -8.71
N ASP A 94 -16.25 -2.94 -9.87
CA ASP A 94 -16.64 -1.91 -10.83
C ASP A 94 -17.82 -2.43 -11.66
N ILE A 95 -18.98 -1.79 -11.52
CA ILE A 95 -20.23 -2.23 -12.15
C ILE A 95 -20.16 -2.09 -13.68
N HIS A 96 -19.54 -1.02 -14.18
CA HIS A 96 -19.49 -0.72 -15.61
C HIS A 96 -18.64 -1.73 -16.40
N SER A 97 -17.47 -2.05 -15.87
CA SER A 97 -16.51 -2.96 -16.48
C SER A 97 -16.73 -4.41 -16.06
N ASN A 98 -17.63 -4.67 -15.10
CA ASN A 98 -17.93 -5.98 -14.55
C ASN A 98 -16.66 -6.70 -14.04
N LYS A 99 -15.84 -5.99 -13.27
CA LYS A 99 -14.54 -6.47 -12.80
C LYS A 99 -14.37 -6.31 -11.30
N TRP A 100 -13.78 -7.33 -10.69
CA TRP A 100 -13.32 -7.30 -9.32
C TRP A 100 -11.86 -6.86 -9.24
N VAL A 101 -11.54 -6.05 -8.24
CA VAL A 101 -10.19 -5.65 -7.88
C VAL A 101 -10.02 -5.84 -6.37
N CYS A 102 -8.99 -6.58 -5.97
CA CYS A 102 -8.57 -6.64 -4.57
C CYS A 102 -7.76 -5.39 -4.25
N VAL A 103 -8.29 -4.52 -3.39
CA VAL A 103 -7.65 -3.24 -3.04
C VAL A 103 -6.92 -3.28 -1.70
N TYR A 104 -7.15 -4.34 -0.92
CA TYR A 104 -6.37 -4.65 0.26
C TYR A 104 -6.56 -6.12 0.63
N LYS A 105 -5.48 -6.78 1.06
CA LYS A 105 -5.52 -8.12 1.62
C LYS A 105 -4.40 -8.25 2.64
N ASN A 106 -4.76 -8.71 3.83
CA ASN A 106 -3.78 -9.05 4.86
C ASN A 106 -3.87 -10.53 5.24
N GLU A 107 -2.75 -11.23 5.09
CA GLU A 107 -2.62 -12.66 5.42
C GLU A 107 -1.90 -12.91 6.75
N ASN A 108 -1.46 -11.86 7.45
CA ASN A 108 -0.75 -11.97 8.72
C ASN A 108 -1.70 -12.44 9.84
N ILE A 109 -1.35 -13.55 10.47
CA ILE A 109 -2.09 -14.14 11.59
C ILE A 109 -1.35 -14.03 12.93
N GLY A 110 -0.06 -13.63 12.90
CA GLY A 110 0.82 -13.64 14.07
C GLY A 110 0.49 -12.52 15.07
N GLN A 111 0.47 -12.85 16.36
CA GLN A 111 0.23 -11.87 17.43
C GLN A 111 1.27 -10.73 17.43
N GLN A 112 2.52 -11.02 17.09
CA GLN A 112 3.58 -10.00 16.99
C GLN A 112 3.26 -8.93 15.94
N TYR A 113 2.72 -9.33 14.78
CA TYR A 113 2.29 -8.41 13.74
C TYR A 113 1.18 -7.50 14.26
N TRP A 114 0.15 -8.09 14.88
CA TRP A 114 -1.01 -7.35 15.38
C TRP A 114 -0.66 -6.44 16.55
N ASN A 115 0.31 -6.80 17.38
CA ASN A 115 0.83 -5.91 18.43
C ASN A 115 1.45 -4.63 17.84
N LYS A 116 2.10 -4.73 16.67
CA LYS A 116 2.69 -3.58 15.96
C LYS A 116 1.65 -2.78 15.17
N MET A 117 0.68 -3.45 14.55
CA MET A 117 -0.27 -2.84 13.61
C MET A 117 -1.62 -2.45 14.23
N CYS A 118 -1.85 -2.70 15.53
CA CYS A 118 -3.12 -2.45 16.21
C CYS A 118 -3.65 -1.00 16.12
N ASN A 119 -2.78 -0.04 15.83
CA ASN A 119 -3.12 1.37 15.65
C ASN A 119 -3.08 1.84 14.19
N VAL A 120 -2.62 0.99 13.29
CA VAL A 120 -2.48 1.29 11.85
C VAL A 120 -3.68 0.73 11.09
N GLU A 121 -4.12 -0.48 11.42
CA GLU A 121 -5.22 -1.15 10.72
C GLU A 121 -6.05 -2.03 11.67
N PRO A 122 -7.33 -2.25 11.36
CA PRO A 122 -8.18 -3.11 12.18
C PRO A 122 -7.71 -4.56 12.09
N CYS A 123 -7.65 -5.23 13.23
CA CYS A 123 -7.46 -6.68 13.26
C CYS A 123 -8.60 -7.42 12.51
N PRO A 124 -8.36 -8.66 12.06
CA PRO A 124 -9.37 -9.47 11.40
C PRO A 124 -10.59 -9.66 12.29
N ARG A 125 -11.78 -9.43 11.73
CA ARG A 125 -13.01 -9.46 12.51
C ARG A 125 -14.25 -9.78 11.69
N PHE A 126 -15.24 -10.36 12.36
CA PHE A 126 -16.53 -10.70 11.78
C PHE A 126 -17.68 -10.08 12.56
N ALA A 127 -18.88 -10.10 11.98
CA ALA A 127 -20.07 -9.45 12.57
C ALA A 127 -19.84 -7.98 12.98
N HIS A 128 -18.94 -7.29 12.29
CA HIS A 128 -18.73 -5.85 12.44
C HIS A 128 -19.84 -5.08 11.70
N GLN A 129 -19.93 -3.78 12.00
CA GLN A 129 -20.71 -2.84 11.20
C GLN A 129 -19.79 -2.07 10.26
N LEU A 130 -20.24 -1.86 9.03
CA LEU A 130 -19.54 -1.07 8.02
C LEU A 130 -20.57 -0.16 7.35
N VAL A 131 -20.30 1.14 7.33
CA VAL A 131 -21.14 2.15 6.66
C VAL A 131 -20.27 3.02 5.77
N TYR A 132 -20.87 3.58 4.71
CA TYR A 132 -20.18 4.47 3.78
C TYR A 132 -20.83 5.85 3.79
N ASP A 133 -20.00 6.86 3.98
CA ASP A 133 -20.35 8.26 3.80
C ASP A 133 -19.98 8.65 2.36
N ASP A 134 -21.01 8.77 1.52
CA ASP A 134 -20.86 9.14 0.10
C ASP A 134 -20.41 10.59 -0.09
N SER A 135 -20.74 11.50 0.84
CA SER A 135 -20.34 12.90 0.74
C SER A 135 -18.84 13.09 1.03
N GLN A 136 -18.31 12.33 2.00
CA GLN A 136 -16.90 12.40 2.37
C GLN A 136 -16.03 11.35 1.66
N LYS A 137 -16.66 10.36 1.01
CA LYS A 137 -16.02 9.19 0.40
C LYS A 137 -15.22 8.38 1.43
N VAL A 138 -15.81 8.16 2.60
CA VAL A 138 -15.18 7.50 3.75
C VAL A 138 -16.02 6.32 4.23
N HIS A 139 -15.38 5.19 4.49
CA HIS A 139 -16.01 4.06 5.17
C HIS A 139 -15.77 4.18 6.68
N TYR A 140 -16.77 3.81 7.47
CA TYR A 140 -16.63 3.69 8.92
C TYR A 140 -16.90 2.26 9.35
N LEU A 141 -15.98 1.71 10.13
CA LEU A 141 -16.07 0.37 10.70
C LEU A 141 -16.16 0.46 12.22
N PHE A 142 -17.13 -0.25 12.80
CA PHE A 142 -17.33 -0.30 14.24
C PHE A 142 -17.37 -1.74 14.76
N GLY A 143 -16.58 -1.97 15.80
CA GLY A 143 -16.60 -3.17 16.63
C GLY A 143 -16.43 -4.48 15.87
N GLY A 144 -17.06 -5.55 16.37
CA GLY A 144 -17.06 -6.89 15.78
C GLY A 144 -16.39 -7.95 16.67
N ASN A 145 -16.26 -9.15 16.13
CA ASN A 145 -15.69 -10.32 16.80
C ASN A 145 -14.34 -10.66 16.20
N PRO A 146 -13.24 -10.75 16.98
CA PRO A 146 -11.92 -11.00 16.44
C PRO A 146 -11.62 -12.49 16.15
N GLY A 147 -12.58 -13.39 16.40
CA GLY A 147 -12.39 -14.83 16.18
C GLY A 147 -11.29 -15.48 17.01
N THR A 148 -10.94 -14.89 18.15
CA THR A 148 -9.95 -15.44 19.08
C THR A 148 -10.56 -16.54 19.95
N SER A 149 -9.71 -17.24 20.72
CA SER A 149 -10.11 -18.27 21.68
C SER A 149 -11.07 -17.80 22.78
N SER A 150 -11.33 -16.49 22.87
CA SER A 150 -12.26 -15.87 23.82
C SER A 150 -13.61 -15.57 23.13
N PRO A 151 -14.59 -16.50 23.13
CA PRO A 151 -15.82 -16.36 22.34
C PRO A 151 -16.72 -15.18 22.77
N LYS A 152 -16.52 -14.66 23.99
CA LYS A 152 -17.27 -13.52 24.53
C LYS A 152 -16.65 -12.17 24.18
N LEU A 153 -15.43 -12.13 23.65
CA LEU A 153 -14.77 -10.87 23.32
C LEU A 153 -15.54 -10.14 22.20
N ARG A 154 -15.88 -8.89 22.44
CA ARG A 154 -16.49 -7.96 21.49
C ARG A 154 -15.61 -6.73 21.40
N LEU A 155 -15.28 -6.34 20.18
CA LEU A 155 -14.57 -5.10 19.91
C LEU A 155 -15.57 -3.96 19.92
N ASP A 156 -15.12 -2.80 20.38
CA ASP A 156 -15.86 -1.55 20.51
C ASP A 156 -15.08 -0.35 19.91
N ASP A 157 -14.04 -0.66 19.12
CA ASP A 157 -13.20 0.32 18.42
C ASP A 157 -13.88 0.86 17.15
N PHE A 158 -13.47 2.07 16.77
CA PHE A 158 -14.01 2.80 15.62
C PHE A 158 -12.90 3.18 14.64
N TRP A 159 -13.09 2.78 13.38
CA TRP A 159 -12.14 2.98 12.30
C TRP A 159 -12.78 3.76 11.16
N SER A 160 -11.99 4.59 10.50
CA SER A 160 -12.32 5.18 9.21
C SER A 160 -11.38 4.68 8.13
N LEU A 161 -11.89 4.47 6.92
CA LEU A 161 -11.12 4.10 5.75
C LEU A 161 -11.46 5.04 4.60
N LYS A 162 -10.44 5.76 4.11
CA LYS A 162 -10.53 6.56 2.89
C LYS A 162 -9.75 5.88 1.76
N LEU A 163 -10.41 5.62 0.64
CA LEU A 163 -9.77 5.12 -0.57
C LEU A 163 -9.28 6.32 -1.39
N SER A 164 -7.97 6.37 -1.63
CA SER A 164 -7.34 7.42 -2.42
C SER A 164 -7.08 6.88 -3.83
N ARG A 165 -7.68 7.52 -4.84
CA ARG A 165 -7.38 7.28 -6.26
C ARG A 165 -6.52 8.44 -6.77
N PRO A 166 -5.22 8.23 -7.00
CA PRO A 166 -4.39 9.26 -7.59
C PRO A 166 -4.91 9.66 -8.97
N SER A 167 -4.93 10.95 -9.27
CA SER A 167 -5.27 11.43 -10.60
C SER A 167 -4.16 11.08 -11.60
N LYS A 168 -4.50 11.00 -12.89
CA LYS A 168 -3.51 10.80 -13.96
C LYS A 168 -2.40 11.84 -13.91
N ASP A 169 -2.76 13.10 -13.64
CA ASP A 169 -1.80 14.20 -13.53
C ASP A 169 -0.87 14.04 -12.33
N TYR A 170 -1.40 13.59 -11.19
CA TYR A 170 -0.58 13.29 -10.02
C TYR A 170 0.44 12.18 -10.33
N VAL A 171 -0.01 11.07 -10.93
CA VAL A 171 0.88 9.95 -11.29
C VAL A 171 1.94 10.41 -12.28
N LEU A 172 1.56 11.13 -13.33
CA LEU A 172 2.49 11.66 -14.32
C LEU A 172 3.52 12.60 -13.69
N ARG A 173 3.08 13.51 -12.82
CA ARG A 173 3.96 14.43 -12.08
C ARG A 173 4.94 13.65 -11.20
N ARG A 174 4.47 12.64 -10.47
CA ARG A 174 5.31 11.81 -9.59
C ARG A 174 6.32 10.99 -10.37
N CYS A 175 5.94 10.42 -11.52
CA CYS A 175 6.86 9.74 -12.44
C CYS A 175 7.94 10.69 -12.97
N LYS A 176 7.54 11.90 -13.43
CA LYS A 176 8.48 12.94 -13.85
C LYS A 176 9.44 13.31 -12.72
N TYR A 177 8.94 13.50 -11.51
CA TYR A 177 9.77 13.77 -10.34
C TYR A 177 10.83 12.70 -10.13
N PHE A 178 10.48 11.40 -10.15
CA PHE A 178 11.46 10.33 -9.93
C PHE A 178 12.54 10.29 -11.01
N ILE A 179 12.15 10.48 -12.29
CA ILE A 179 13.09 10.56 -13.40
C ILE A 179 14.02 11.77 -13.23
N ARG A 180 13.46 12.94 -12.92
CA ARG A 180 14.24 14.16 -12.73
C ARG A 180 15.14 14.04 -11.49
N LYS A 181 14.70 13.41 -10.40
CA LYS A 181 15.49 13.17 -9.19
C LYS A 181 16.70 12.29 -9.48
N GLN A 182 16.51 11.20 -10.23
CA GLN A 182 17.63 10.34 -10.65
C GLN A 182 18.61 11.13 -11.52
N ARG A 183 18.12 11.91 -12.49
CA ARG A 183 18.98 12.78 -13.31
C ARG A 183 19.73 13.83 -12.48
N PHE A 184 19.10 14.39 -11.47
CA PHE A 184 19.72 15.34 -10.55
C PHE A 184 20.92 14.69 -9.82
N PHE A 185 20.77 13.46 -9.32
CA PHE A 185 21.88 12.74 -8.70
C PHE A 185 23.02 12.51 -9.70
N GLU A 186 22.70 12.01 -10.89
CA GLU A 186 23.70 11.76 -11.94
C GLU A 186 24.45 13.03 -12.38
N LEU A 187 23.74 14.17 -12.42
CA LEU A 187 24.32 15.45 -12.80
C LEU A 187 25.20 16.02 -11.69
N THR A 188 24.74 15.98 -10.44
CA THR A 188 25.44 16.55 -9.28
C THR A 188 26.79 15.87 -9.04
N THR A 189 26.90 14.56 -9.29
CA THR A 189 28.19 13.84 -9.20
C THR A 189 29.23 14.36 -10.19
N ARG A 190 28.81 14.91 -11.33
CA ARG A 190 29.71 15.37 -12.40
C ARG A 190 29.93 16.88 -12.36
N ASP A 191 28.87 17.63 -12.13
CA ASP A 191 28.83 19.08 -12.12
C ASP A 191 27.82 19.55 -11.06
N PRO A 192 28.29 19.86 -9.84
CA PRO A 192 27.41 20.34 -8.77
C PRO A 192 26.70 21.66 -9.10
N ILE A 193 27.30 22.53 -9.92
CA ILE A 193 26.69 23.83 -10.28
C ILE A 193 25.53 23.58 -11.24
N ALA A 194 25.71 22.75 -12.26
CA ALA A 194 24.62 22.34 -13.13
C ALA A 194 23.55 21.56 -12.35
N GLY A 195 23.95 20.70 -11.40
CA GLY A 195 23.04 20.01 -10.48
C GLY A 195 22.16 20.96 -9.69
N MET A 196 22.75 22.03 -9.13
CA MET A 196 22.03 23.07 -8.41
C MET A 196 21.03 23.81 -9.30
N GLN A 197 21.44 24.21 -10.51
CA GLN A 197 20.54 24.88 -11.46
C GLN A 197 19.38 23.97 -11.86
N TYR A 198 19.65 22.68 -12.09
CA TYR A 198 18.63 21.69 -12.41
C TYR A 198 17.67 21.43 -11.23
N LEU A 199 18.19 21.42 -10.00
CA LEU A 199 17.37 21.30 -8.79
C LEU A 199 16.38 22.47 -8.66
N GLN A 200 16.87 23.69 -8.86
CA GLN A 200 16.10 24.93 -8.71
C GLN A 200 15.00 25.09 -9.76
N ASN A 201 15.24 24.63 -10.99
CA ASN A 201 14.32 24.80 -12.11
C ASN A 201 13.57 23.49 -12.41
N ASP A 202 14.20 22.58 -13.15
CA ASP A 202 13.57 21.37 -13.65
C ASP A 202 13.02 20.46 -12.55
N LEU A 203 13.76 20.19 -11.47
CA LEU A 203 13.26 19.28 -10.45
C LEU A 203 12.13 19.93 -9.64
N SER A 204 12.31 21.21 -9.27
CA SER A 204 11.34 22.00 -8.52
C SER A 204 9.96 22.05 -9.19
N ASP A 205 9.92 22.14 -10.53
CA ASP A 205 8.68 22.15 -11.32
C ASP A 205 7.81 20.89 -11.17
N THR A 206 8.37 19.79 -10.67
CA THR A 206 7.63 18.52 -10.47
C THR A 206 7.14 18.31 -9.05
N VAL A 207 7.47 19.21 -8.13
CA VAL A 207 7.16 19.09 -6.70
C VAL A 207 5.90 19.86 -6.38
N ALA A 208 4.98 19.23 -5.64
CA ALA A 208 3.84 19.93 -5.06
C ALA A 208 4.30 20.68 -3.80
N HIS A 209 4.66 21.95 -3.94
CA HIS A 209 5.23 22.74 -2.84
C HIS A 209 4.23 23.05 -1.72
N ASP A 210 2.94 22.94 -1.99
CA ASP A 210 1.86 23.00 -1.01
C ASP A 210 1.81 21.75 -0.12
N ASN A 211 2.22 20.59 -0.64
CA ASN A 211 2.37 19.37 0.14
C ASN A 211 3.63 19.43 1.03
N VAL A 212 3.45 19.20 2.33
CA VAL A 212 4.53 19.33 3.32
C VAL A 212 5.55 18.20 3.18
N GLU A 213 5.11 16.96 2.96
CA GLU A 213 6.00 15.80 2.83
C GLU A 213 6.90 15.92 1.59
N GLU A 214 6.34 16.24 0.43
CA GLU A 214 7.07 16.43 -0.83
C GLU A 214 8.06 17.60 -0.72
N ARG A 215 7.68 18.71 -0.08
CA ARG A 215 8.57 19.85 0.16
C ARG A 215 9.77 19.47 1.02
N VAL A 216 9.54 18.72 2.10
CA VAL A 216 10.62 18.23 2.97
C VAL A 216 11.53 17.26 2.22
N GLU A 217 10.97 16.35 1.41
CA GLU A 217 11.74 15.44 0.56
C GLU A 217 12.64 16.24 -0.42
N PHE A 218 12.08 17.23 -1.09
CA PHE A 218 12.77 18.09 -2.05
C PHE A 218 13.88 18.92 -1.39
N GLN A 219 13.61 19.54 -0.25
CA GLN A 219 14.61 20.32 0.49
C GLN A 219 15.80 19.47 0.91
N ARG A 220 15.59 18.19 1.29
CA ARG A 220 16.68 17.28 1.64
C ARG A 220 17.63 17.02 0.46
N LEU A 221 17.16 17.06 -0.78
CA LEU A 221 18.01 16.85 -1.96
C LEU A 221 19.12 17.90 -2.09
N SER A 222 18.92 19.10 -1.55
CA SER A 222 19.94 20.17 -1.55
C SER A 222 21.22 19.75 -0.84
N ARG A 223 21.15 18.84 0.15
CA ARG A 223 22.32 18.35 0.88
C ARG A 223 23.33 17.67 -0.03
N MET A 224 22.85 17.00 -1.07
CA MET A 224 23.70 16.29 -2.05
C MET A 224 24.64 17.22 -2.82
N LEU A 225 24.32 18.51 -2.93
CA LEU A 225 25.19 19.50 -3.58
C LEU A 225 26.47 19.76 -2.78
N PHE A 226 26.47 19.42 -1.49
CA PHE A 226 27.55 19.71 -0.55
C PHE A 226 28.23 18.44 -0.03
N GLU A 227 27.80 17.25 -0.48
CA GLU A 227 28.46 16.00 -0.10
C GLU A 227 29.84 15.91 -0.75
N ALA A 228 30.87 15.75 0.08
CA ALA A 228 32.21 15.47 -0.39
C ALA A 228 32.29 14.03 -0.96
N PRO A 229 33.21 13.75 -1.91
CA PRO A 229 33.41 12.39 -2.37
C PRO A 229 33.72 11.47 -1.18
N LYS A 230 32.91 10.43 -1.01
CA LYS A 230 33.05 9.46 0.08
C LYS A 230 34.41 8.75 -0.02
N THR A 231 35.32 9.02 0.92
CA THR A 231 36.53 8.21 1.14
C THR A 231 36.11 6.84 1.70
N GLU A 232 36.88 5.79 1.41
CA GLU A 232 36.56 4.38 1.77
C GLU A 232 36.14 4.16 3.24
N GLU A 233 36.60 5.01 4.16
CA GLU A 233 36.26 4.96 5.60
C GLU A 233 34.80 5.37 5.93
N SER A 234 34.09 6.03 5.02
CA SER A 234 32.73 6.56 5.26
C SER A 234 31.60 5.59 4.88
N MET A 235 31.92 4.35 4.49
CA MET A 235 30.98 3.29 4.12
C MET A 235 30.24 2.63 5.30
N GLN A 236 30.49 3.02 6.55
CA GLN A 236 29.88 2.40 7.74
C GLN A 236 28.62 3.11 8.26
N CYS A 237 28.19 4.22 7.64
CA CYS A 237 26.97 4.91 8.02
C CYS A 237 25.77 4.39 7.22
N GLU A 238 24.65 4.18 7.92
CA GLU A 238 23.39 3.62 7.41
C GLU A 238 23.04 4.19 6.03
N GLU A 239 22.75 3.30 5.07
CA GLU A 239 22.23 3.68 3.75
C GLU A 239 20.89 4.40 3.93
N GLU A 240 20.91 5.73 3.99
CA GLU A 240 19.68 6.52 3.95
C GLU A 240 18.97 6.24 2.61
N GLU A 241 17.65 6.00 2.67
CA GLU A 241 16.73 5.75 1.53
C GLU A 241 16.81 6.81 0.41
N LEU A 242 17.44 7.96 0.69
CA LEU A 242 17.60 9.11 -0.18
C LEU A 242 18.98 9.22 -0.84
N SER A 243 19.96 8.42 -0.40
CA SER A 243 21.30 8.43 -0.99
C SER A 243 21.30 7.70 -2.33
N PRO A 244 21.87 8.29 -3.41
CA PRO A 244 21.92 7.62 -4.69
C PRO A 244 22.83 6.39 -4.58
N PRO A 245 22.46 5.26 -5.19
CA PRO A 245 23.36 4.12 -5.25
C PRO A 245 24.63 4.52 -5.99
N SER A 246 25.77 4.08 -5.45
CA SER A 246 27.10 4.36 -6.03
C SER A 246 27.22 3.91 -7.48
N ASN A 247 26.45 2.88 -7.86
CA ASN A 247 26.35 2.38 -9.22
C ASN A 247 25.11 2.96 -9.93
N LEU A 248 25.36 3.74 -10.99
CA LEU A 248 24.31 4.35 -11.83
C LEU A 248 23.34 3.33 -12.42
N TYR A 249 23.83 2.15 -12.79
CA TYR A 249 22.98 1.08 -13.31
C TYR A 249 21.96 0.63 -12.26
N VAL A 250 22.41 0.43 -11.01
CA VAL A 250 21.54 0.02 -9.90
C VAL A 250 20.46 1.08 -9.65
N GLY A 251 20.83 2.36 -9.63
CA GLY A 251 19.85 3.45 -9.44
C GLY A 251 18.82 3.56 -10.54
N ARG A 252 19.23 3.38 -11.80
CA ARG A 252 18.31 3.37 -12.93
C ARG A 252 17.37 2.16 -12.91
N THR A 253 17.85 0.99 -12.49
CA THR A 253 17.02 -0.21 -12.31
C THR A 253 16.00 -0.01 -11.19
N GLN A 254 16.43 0.50 -10.03
CA GLN A 254 15.51 0.83 -8.92
C GLN A 254 14.47 1.87 -9.34
N LEU A 255 14.86 2.89 -10.10
CA LEU A 255 13.92 3.86 -10.68
C LEU A 255 12.92 3.17 -11.61
N PHE A 256 13.38 2.31 -12.51
CA PHE A 256 12.51 1.59 -13.44
C PHE A 256 11.49 0.73 -12.68
N ASP A 257 11.92 -0.07 -11.72
CA ASP A 257 11.04 -0.90 -10.89
C ASP A 257 9.99 -0.05 -10.15
N LYS A 258 10.40 1.13 -9.66
CA LYS A 258 9.50 2.09 -9.02
C LYS A 258 8.50 2.74 -9.98
N LEU A 259 8.88 3.00 -11.23
CA LEU A 259 7.96 3.55 -12.23
C LEU A 259 6.95 2.50 -12.67
N VAL A 260 7.39 1.27 -12.84
CA VAL A 260 6.58 0.12 -13.24
C VAL A 260 5.44 -0.14 -12.25
N SER A 261 5.63 0.12 -10.96
CA SER A 261 4.58 -0.09 -9.95
C SER A 261 3.34 0.81 -10.11
N PHE A 262 3.43 1.91 -10.87
CA PHE A 262 2.28 2.76 -11.18
C PHE A 262 1.38 2.22 -12.29
N PHE A 263 1.81 1.16 -12.99
CA PHE A 263 1.11 0.60 -14.14
C PHE A 263 0.47 -0.76 -13.80
N PRO A 264 -0.65 -1.11 -14.44
CA PRO A 264 -1.26 -2.43 -14.27
C PRO A 264 -0.34 -3.57 -14.73
N ASP A 265 -0.46 -4.74 -14.10
CA ASP A 265 0.39 -5.91 -14.37
C ASP A 265 0.53 -6.26 -15.86
N HIS A 266 -0.56 -6.21 -16.61
CA HIS A 266 -0.58 -6.52 -18.05
C HIS A 266 0.15 -5.50 -18.94
N MET A 267 0.49 -4.33 -18.41
CA MET A 267 1.30 -3.29 -19.08
C MET A 267 2.75 -3.31 -18.62
N THR A 268 3.12 -4.25 -17.76
CA THR A 268 4.44 -4.31 -17.12
C THR A 268 5.12 -5.64 -17.41
N GLN A 269 6.41 -5.72 -17.09
CA GLN A 269 7.14 -6.98 -17.20
C GLN A 269 6.56 -8.04 -16.26
N PRO A 270 6.59 -9.33 -16.62
CA PRO A 270 6.15 -10.41 -15.75
C PRO A 270 6.84 -10.36 -14.38
N LYS A 271 6.06 -10.50 -13.31
CA LYS A 271 6.55 -10.56 -11.94
C LYS A 271 6.94 -12.01 -11.63
N GLY A 272 8.18 -12.40 -11.94
CA GLY A 272 8.72 -13.75 -11.66
C GLY A 272 10.12 -13.94 -12.24
N SER A 273 10.91 -14.85 -11.68
CA SER A 273 12.21 -15.19 -12.29
C SER A 273 11.95 -15.99 -13.56
N LEU A 274 12.64 -15.65 -14.66
CA LEU A 274 12.57 -16.46 -15.89
C LEU A 274 12.89 -17.93 -15.63
N VAL A 275 13.72 -18.20 -14.61
CA VAL A 275 14.09 -19.55 -14.18
C VAL A 275 12.89 -20.34 -13.66
N ASP A 276 11.92 -19.68 -13.02
CA ASP A 276 10.71 -20.31 -12.49
C ASP A 276 9.76 -20.79 -13.62
N PHE A 277 9.96 -20.28 -14.84
CA PHE A 277 9.19 -20.65 -16.03
C PHE A 277 9.90 -21.70 -16.90
N VAL A 278 11.15 -22.05 -16.58
CA VAL A 278 11.89 -23.11 -17.27
C VAL A 278 11.74 -24.41 -16.47
N THR A 279 10.81 -25.25 -16.90
CA THR A 279 10.71 -26.63 -16.41
C THR A 279 11.88 -27.44 -16.99
N PHE A 280 12.79 -27.92 -16.14
CA PHE A 280 13.78 -28.94 -16.49
C PHE A 280 13.20 -30.35 -16.37
#